data_AF-A0A0C2G0A2-F1
#
_entry.id   AF-A0A0C2G0A2-F1
#
_cell.length_a   1.000
_cell.length_b   1.000
_cell.length_c   1.000
_cell.angle_alpha   90.00
_cell.angle_beta   90.00
_cell.angle_gamma   90.00
#
_symmetry.space_group_name_H-M   'P 1'
#
loop_
_entity.id
_entity.type
_entity.pdbx_description
1 polymer ?
#
loop_
_entity_poly.entity_id
_entity_poly.type
_entity_poly.pdbx_seq_one_letter_code
_entity_poly.pdbx_strand_id
1 'polypeptide(L)'
;MKEVSSPKLKAKLSAAADDQKQRLLLALMEPAAVYDAKQLRKAMQGFRKKWVLIEVMTSRTNGQMADIRRAYEEMFMTELEFDISRKTSGKYLSATKLRLFYK
;
A
#
# COMPACT_ATOMS: atom_id res chain seq x y z
N MET A 1 12.65 16.48 15.43
CA MET A 1 11.24 16.72 15.09
C MET A 1 10.44 15.44 15.33
N LYS A 2 9.90 15.26 16.53
CA LYS A 2 8.97 14.17 16.87
C LYS A 2 7.60 14.80 17.07
N GLU A 3 6.54 14.07 16.70
CA GLU A 3 5.12 14.36 17.00
C GLU A 3 4.34 15.26 16.02
N VAL A 4 4.31 14.91 14.73
CA VAL A 4 3.21 15.36 13.82
C VAL A 4 2.18 14.23 13.58
N SER A 5 2.44 13.01 14.10
CA SER A 5 1.61 11.82 13.86
C SER A 5 1.19 11.14 15.16
N SER A 6 0.86 11.90 16.20
CA SER A 6 0.42 11.32 17.47
C SER A 6 -0.89 10.54 17.25
N PRO A 7 -1.03 9.29 17.73
CA PRO A 7 -2.19 8.42 17.47
C PRO A 7 -3.51 9.05 17.94
N LYS A 8 -3.44 9.94 18.93
CA LYS A 8 -4.57 10.74 19.43
C LYS A 8 -5.15 11.69 18.37
N LEU A 9 -4.33 12.25 17.50
CA LEU A 9 -4.78 13.18 16.46
C LEU A 9 -5.50 12.43 15.34
N LYS A 10 -4.98 11.26 14.95
CA LYS A 10 -5.63 10.36 13.98
C LYS A 10 -7.02 9.92 14.45
N ALA A 11 -7.13 9.51 15.72
CA ALA A 11 -8.39 9.03 16.29
C ALA A 11 -9.48 10.12 16.39
N LYS A 12 -9.10 11.35 16.76
CA LYS A 12 -10.05 12.48 16.84
C LYS A 12 -10.56 12.89 15.47
N LEU A 13 -9.69 12.88 14.47
CA LEU A 13 -10.02 13.34 13.12
C LEU A 13 -10.82 12.27 12.34
N SER A 14 -10.56 10.99 12.60
CA SER A 14 -11.38 9.88 12.08
C SER A 14 -12.77 9.83 12.70
N ALA A 15 -13.00 10.40 13.89
CA ALA A 15 -14.33 10.39 14.50
C ALA A 15 -15.29 11.47 13.93
N ALA A 16 -14.75 12.48 13.23
CA ALA A 16 -15.48 13.71 12.88
C ALA A 16 -15.83 13.87 11.39
N ALA A 17 -15.40 12.95 10.52
CA ALA A 17 -15.56 13.07 9.07
C ALA A 17 -16.47 11.97 8.49
N ASP A 18 -17.09 12.18 7.33
CA ASP A 18 -17.79 11.11 6.58
C ASP A 18 -16.79 10.04 6.07
N ASP A 19 -17.18 8.79 5.83
CA ASP A 19 -16.28 7.65 5.51
C ASP A 19 -15.29 7.98 4.35
N GLN A 20 -15.73 8.69 3.32
CA GLN A 20 -14.85 9.11 2.22
C GLN A 20 -13.83 10.18 2.66
N LYS A 21 -14.24 11.17 3.45
CA LYS A 21 -13.37 12.23 3.97
C LYS A 21 -12.36 11.66 4.97
N GLN A 22 -12.77 10.72 5.83
CA GLN A 22 -11.88 10.01 6.75
C GLN A 22 -10.78 9.26 5.99
N ARG A 23 -11.11 8.56 4.90
CA ARG A 23 -10.13 7.83 4.08
C ARG A 23 -9.09 8.75 3.45
N LEU A 24 -9.52 9.90 2.94
CA LEU A 24 -8.62 10.90 2.34
C LEU A 24 -7.69 11.49 3.40
N LEU A 25 -8.23 11.83 4.57
CA LEU A 25 -7.45 12.36 5.68
C LEU A 25 -6.41 11.38 6.21
N LEU A 26 -6.79 10.11 6.39
CA LEU A 26 -5.84 9.07 6.78
C LEU A 26 -4.76 8.84 5.73
N ALA A 27 -5.10 8.91 4.44
CA ALA A 27 -4.13 8.79 3.36
C ALA A 27 -3.09 9.94 3.38
N LEU A 28 -3.50 11.15 3.76
CA LEU A 28 -2.61 12.32 3.87
C LEU A 28 -1.73 12.30 5.13
N MET A 29 -2.14 11.58 6.18
CA MET A 29 -1.43 11.50 7.47
C MET A 29 -0.47 10.30 7.58
N GLU A 30 -0.43 9.43 6.58
CA GLU A 30 0.44 8.25 6.54
C GLU A 30 1.60 8.45 5.57
N PRO A 31 2.81 7.94 5.90
CA PRO A 31 3.89 7.90 4.92
C PRO A 31 3.43 7.17 3.65
N ALA A 32 3.79 7.69 2.48
CA ALA A 32 3.33 7.17 1.20
C ALA A 32 3.59 5.65 1.05
N ALA A 33 4.75 5.17 1.51
CA ALA A 33 5.10 3.76 1.49
C ALA A 33 4.17 2.88 2.34
N VAL A 34 3.79 3.36 3.52
CA VAL A 34 2.85 2.69 4.44
C VAL A 34 1.45 2.64 3.83
N TYR A 35 1.01 3.74 3.23
CA TYR A 35 -0.29 3.80 2.57
C TYR A 35 -0.37 2.82 1.39
N ASP A 36 0.63 2.84 0.51
CA ASP A 36 0.72 1.94 -0.64
C ASP A 36 0.79 0.48 -0.20
N ALA A 37 1.56 0.13 0.83
CA ALA A 37 1.59 -1.22 1.40
C ALA A 37 0.20 -1.69 1.87
N LYS A 38 -0.57 -0.83 2.55
CA LYS A 38 -1.95 -1.14 2.95
C LYS A 38 -2.87 -1.32 1.75
N GLN A 39 -2.76 -0.48 0.73
CA GLN A 39 -3.60 -0.60 -0.47
C GLN A 39 -3.29 -1.89 -1.24
N LEU A 40 -2.01 -2.26 -1.36
CA LEU A 40 -1.56 -3.52 -1.97
C LEU A 40 -2.13 -4.72 -1.22
N ARG A 41 -2.06 -4.74 0.11
CA ARG A 41 -2.65 -5.81 0.94
C ARG A 41 -4.16 -5.92 0.71
N LYS A 42 -4.88 -4.80 0.74
CA LYS A 42 -6.33 -4.76 0.50
C LYS A 42 -6.71 -5.22 -0.91
N ALA A 43 -5.90 -4.89 -1.91
CA ALA A 43 -6.11 -5.35 -3.29
C ALA A 43 -5.93 -6.87 -3.43
N MET A 44 -4.91 -7.44 -2.77
CA MET A 44 -4.67 -8.90 -2.76
C MET A 44 -5.73 -9.70 -1.99
N GLN A 45 -6.39 -9.07 -1.02
CA GLN A 45 -7.50 -9.68 -0.27
C GLN A 45 -8.87 -9.51 -0.94
N GLY A 46 -8.97 -8.82 -2.08
CA GLY A 46 -10.22 -8.61 -2.81
C GLY A 46 -11.11 -7.48 -2.26
N PHE A 47 -10.67 -6.74 -1.25
CA PHE A 47 -11.40 -5.58 -0.70
C PHE A 47 -11.29 -4.32 -1.58
N ARG A 48 -10.29 -4.28 -2.47
CA ARG A 48 -10.05 -3.20 -3.44
C ARG A 48 -10.04 -3.78 -4.86
N LYS A 49 -10.27 -2.92 -5.86
CA LYS A 49 -10.13 -3.32 -7.27
C LYS A 49 -8.70 -3.76 -7.56
N LYS A 50 -8.54 -4.87 -8.30
CA LYS A 50 -7.24 -5.42 -8.70
C LYS A 50 -6.38 -4.45 -9.52
N TRP A 51 -6.97 -3.41 -10.11
CA TRP A 51 -6.28 -2.32 -10.80
C TRP A 51 -5.31 -1.54 -9.91
N VAL A 52 -5.60 -1.41 -8.60
CA VAL A 52 -4.73 -0.70 -7.64
C VAL A 52 -3.37 -1.36 -7.55
N LEU A 53 -3.32 -2.70 -7.65
CA LEU A 53 -2.06 -3.43 -7.68
C LEU A 53 -1.24 -3.04 -8.91
N ILE A 54 -1.86 -3.03 -10.10
CA ILE A 54 -1.16 -2.62 -11.33
C ILE A 54 -0.68 -1.18 -11.20
N GLU A 55 -1.57 -0.26 -10.80
CA GLU A 55 -1.29 1.16 -10.69
C GLU A 55 -0.09 1.43 -9.79
N VAL A 56 -0.09 0.90 -8.56
CA VAL A 56 1.02 1.07 -7.62
C VAL A 56 2.31 0.45 -8.18
N MET A 57 2.22 -0.76 -8.71
CA MET A 57 3.39 -1.48 -9.19
C MET A 57 3.98 -0.85 -10.47
N THR A 58 3.20 -0.18 -11.33
CA THR A 58 3.72 0.39 -12.59
C THR A 58 4.12 1.85 -12.49
N SER A 59 3.57 2.63 -11.54
CA SER A 59 3.80 4.08 -11.47
C SER A 59 4.84 4.54 -10.45
N ARG A 60 5.11 3.76 -9.39
CA ARG A 60 6.08 4.13 -8.34
C ARG A 60 7.50 4.13 -8.91
N THR A 61 8.50 4.74 -8.28
CA THR A 61 9.93 4.63 -8.66
C THR A 61 10.59 3.42 -7.98
N ASN A 62 11.81 3.04 -8.38
CA ASN A 62 12.51 1.91 -7.75
C ASN A 62 12.82 2.18 -6.27
N GLY A 63 13.20 3.43 -5.91
CA GLY A 63 13.40 3.83 -4.52
C GLY A 63 12.12 3.74 -3.69
N GLN A 64 11.01 4.28 -4.21
CA GLN A 64 9.70 4.16 -3.58
C GLN A 64 9.27 2.70 -3.43
N MET A 65 9.58 1.85 -4.41
CA MET A 65 9.26 0.43 -4.34
C MET A 65 10.05 -0.31 -3.25
N ALA A 66 11.32 0.06 -3.04
CA ALA A 66 12.10 -0.45 -1.93
C ALA A 66 11.51 -0.04 -0.58
N ASP A 67 11.10 1.23 -0.43
CA ASP A 67 10.45 1.71 0.79
C ASP A 67 9.11 1.01 1.06
N ILE A 68 8.31 0.78 0.01
CA ILE A 68 7.04 0.06 0.11
C ILE A 68 7.25 -1.39 0.54
N ARG A 69 8.28 -2.08 0.01
CA ARG A 69 8.59 -3.47 0.41
C ARG A 69 8.95 -3.56 1.87
N ARG A 70 9.85 -2.68 2.33
CA ARG A 70 10.22 -2.59 3.75
C ARG A 70 8.99 -2.32 4.62
N ALA A 71 8.18 -1.32 4.28
CA ALA A 71 6.96 -1.01 5.03
C ALA A 71 5.94 -2.17 5.02
N TYR A 72 5.85 -2.90 3.92
CA TYR A 72 4.96 -4.07 3.80
C TYR A 72 5.40 -5.21 4.71
N GLU A 73 6.70 -5.53 4.69
CA GLU A 73 7.28 -6.59 5.50
C GLU A 73 7.18 -6.27 7.00
N GLU A 74 7.52 -5.03 7.41
CA GLU A 74 7.38 -4.56 8.79
C GLU A 74 5.93 -4.64 9.31
N MET A 75 4.93 -4.40 8.44
CA MET A 75 3.53 -4.38 8.84
C MET A 75 2.83 -5.73 8.81
N PHE A 76 3.20 -6.60 7.87
CA PHE A 76 2.48 -7.84 7.60
C PHE A 76 3.31 -9.10 7.87
N MET A 77 4.58 -8.94 8.23
CA MET A 77 5.51 -10.04 8.56
C MET A 77 5.63 -11.06 7.42
N THR A 78 5.56 -10.58 6.18
CA THR A 78 5.68 -11.38 4.96
C THR A 78 6.16 -10.50 3.82
N GLU A 79 6.88 -11.09 2.87
CA GLU A 79 7.37 -10.39 1.68
C GLU A 79 6.21 -10.04 0.73
N LEU A 80 6.28 -8.84 0.16
CA LEU A 80 5.30 -8.35 -0.81
C LEU A 80 5.22 -9.27 -2.04
N GLU A 81 6.37 -9.67 -2.57
CA GLU A 81 6.52 -10.55 -3.72
C GLU A 81 5.90 -11.93 -3.47
N PHE A 82 6.11 -12.48 -2.26
CA PHE A 82 5.54 -13.76 -1.86
C PHE A 82 4.00 -13.69 -1.88
N ASP A 83 3.41 -12.67 -1.26
CA ASP A 83 1.97 -12.50 -1.24
C ASP A 83 1.37 -12.24 -2.62
N ILE A 84 2.04 -11.42 -3.46
CA ILE A 84 1.60 -11.20 -4.85
C ILE A 84 1.58 -12.52 -5.60
N SER A 85 2.64 -13.35 -5.46
CA SER A 85 2.73 -14.64 -6.16
C SER A 85 1.62 -15.63 -5.75
N ARG A 86 1.21 -15.61 -4.48
CA ARG A 86 0.20 -16.51 -3.90
C ARG A 86 -1.22 -16.03 -4.16
N LYS A 87 -1.46 -14.71 -4.14
CA LYS A 87 -2.80 -14.10 -4.14
C LYS A 87 -3.22 -13.57 -5.51
N THR A 88 -2.30 -13.52 -6.47
CA THR A 88 -2.59 -13.08 -7.83
C THR A 88 -2.28 -14.20 -8.82
N SER A 89 -3.08 -14.32 -9.88
CA SER A 89 -2.88 -15.31 -10.94
C SER A 89 -3.21 -14.68 -12.30
N GLY A 90 -2.64 -15.24 -13.37
CA GLY A 90 -2.88 -14.80 -14.75
C GLY A 90 -2.22 -13.46 -15.11
N LYS A 91 -2.88 -12.67 -15.99
CA LYS A 91 -2.34 -11.47 -16.67
C LYS A 91 -1.76 -10.40 -15.73
N TYR A 92 -2.23 -10.32 -14.49
CA TYR A 92 -1.76 -9.35 -13.49
C TYR A 92 -0.33 -9.65 -13.01
N LEU A 93 0.00 -10.93 -12.90
CA LEU A 93 1.31 -11.40 -12.47
C LEU A 93 2.37 -11.09 -13.53
N SER A 94 1.98 -11.09 -14.81
CA SER A 94 2.86 -10.75 -15.93
C SER A 94 3.30 -9.29 -15.87
N ALA A 95 2.37 -8.35 -15.65
CA ALA A 95 2.68 -6.92 -15.56
C ALA A 95 3.52 -6.58 -14.33
N THR A 96 3.24 -7.22 -13.18
CA THR A 96 4.03 -7.00 -11.96
C THR A 96 5.38 -7.72 -12.00
N LYS A 97 5.49 -8.91 -12.60
CA LYS A 97 6.77 -9.63 -12.80
C LYS A 97 7.70 -8.89 -13.74
N LEU A 98 7.19 -8.35 -14.85
CA LEU A 98 8.03 -7.63 -15.83
C LEU A 98 8.82 -6.50 -15.19
N ARG A 99 8.26 -5.86 -14.16
CA ARG A 99 8.96 -4.81 -13.43
C ARG A 99 9.92 -5.34 -12.36
N LEU A 100 9.57 -6.41 -11.65
CA LEU A 100 10.40 -6.97 -10.57
C LEU A 100 11.63 -7.73 -11.08
N PHE A 101 11.61 -8.24 -12.32
CA PHE A 101 12.70 -9.06 -12.88
C PHE A 101 13.53 -8.37 -13.97
N TYR A 102 13.09 -7.25 -14.56
CA TYR A 102 13.79 -6.59 -15.68
C TYR A 102 14.27 -5.15 -15.38
N LYS A 103 14.41 -4.77 -14.11
CA LYS A 103 15.02 -3.49 -13.72
C LYS A 103 15.90 -3.61 -12.50
#